data_AF-A0A4Z1JAV1-F1
#
_entry.id   AF-A0A4Z1JAV1-F1
#
_cell.length_a   1.000
_cell.length_b   1.000
_cell.length_c   1.000
_cell.angle_alpha   90.00
_cell.angle_beta   90.00
_cell.angle_gamma   90.00
#
_symmetry.space_group_name_H-M   'P 1'
#
loop_
_entity.id
_entity.type
_entity.pdbx_description
1 polymer ?
#
loop_
_entity_poly.entity_id
_entity_poly.type
_entity_poly.pdbx_seq_one_letter_code
_entity_poly.pdbx_strand_id
1 'polypeptide(L)'
;MSLIRPLFLGLASAVVLILPSAAQNSSTVVSIPTEYTYLIPVPFESNPAFSFLNSTTTSDEEVNTLLQSAKTAPFVSYDNEFLALLGPNPSANLVEERALNFAGEAGVWLKERSEVWYTTWINDGATHVEILDLASSTTRNLTTSIPLENPNGGCYHQGLVYFTSLRDDTRNFSGGVYSVDPSTGEAKVILNSYMGLKFDAIDDVAWVTQPGTNRSFMYITVLPSTVGTVTNGLAQGLWRFDPISKILAPVISRADFPVANGVRPSVD
;
A
#
# COMPACT_ATOMS: atom_id res chain seq x y z
N MET A 1 69.94 -5.87 -12.63
CA MET A 1 68.64 -5.63 -13.29
C MET A 1 67.78 -6.87 -13.10
N SER A 2 66.94 -6.83 -12.07
CA SER A 2 66.04 -7.91 -11.65
C SER A 2 64.61 -7.49 -11.98
N LEU A 3 63.90 -8.30 -12.76
CA LEU A 3 62.50 -8.07 -13.15
C LEU A 3 61.60 -8.87 -12.22
N ILE A 4 60.98 -8.17 -11.27
CA ILE A 4 59.91 -8.68 -10.41
C ILE A 4 58.61 -8.65 -11.23
N ARG A 5 57.98 -9.81 -11.44
CA ARG A 5 56.60 -9.93 -11.94
C ARG A 5 55.65 -9.89 -10.73
N PRO A 6 54.60 -9.03 -10.73
CA PRO A 6 53.53 -9.17 -9.76
C PRO A 6 52.56 -10.28 -10.17
N LEU A 7 52.21 -11.09 -9.19
CA LEU A 7 51.22 -12.16 -9.21
C LEU A 7 49.81 -11.53 -9.27
N PHE A 8 49.02 -11.83 -10.30
CA PHE A 8 47.59 -11.54 -10.28
C PHE A 8 46.89 -12.62 -9.43
N LEU A 9 46.42 -12.24 -8.23
CA LEU A 9 45.44 -13.03 -7.50
C LEU A 9 44.07 -12.83 -8.16
N GLY A 10 43.58 -13.87 -8.83
CA GLY A 10 42.20 -13.93 -9.29
C GLY A 10 41.27 -14.10 -8.09
N LEU A 11 40.52 -13.04 -7.76
CA LEU A 11 39.34 -13.14 -6.90
C LEU A 11 38.21 -13.77 -7.73
N ALA A 12 38.03 -15.08 -7.57
CA ALA A 12 36.82 -15.76 -8.05
C ALA A 12 35.64 -15.23 -7.22
N SER A 13 34.84 -14.34 -7.81
CA SER A 13 33.54 -13.97 -7.26
C SER A 13 32.63 -15.20 -7.35
N ALA A 14 32.36 -15.81 -6.21
CA ALA A 14 31.29 -16.78 -6.08
C ALA A 14 29.97 -16.03 -6.27
N VAL A 15 29.40 -16.10 -7.47
CA VAL A 15 28.01 -15.75 -7.70
C VAL A 15 27.19 -16.79 -6.95
N VAL A 16 26.69 -16.41 -5.78
CA VAL A 16 25.63 -17.17 -5.11
C VAL A 16 24.38 -16.96 -5.95
N LEU A 17 24.07 -17.94 -6.82
CA LEU A 17 22.70 -18.07 -7.33
C LEU A 17 21.83 -18.41 -6.13
N ILE A 18 21.15 -17.40 -5.59
CA ILE A 18 19.95 -17.63 -4.80
C ILE A 18 18.91 -18.11 -5.80
N LEU A 19 18.79 -19.43 -5.93
CA LEU A 19 17.63 -20.02 -6.59
C LEU A 19 16.41 -19.57 -5.78
N PRO A 20 15.35 -19.02 -6.41
CA PRO A 20 14.09 -18.87 -5.69
C PRO A 20 13.75 -20.24 -5.12
N SER A 21 13.56 -20.30 -3.80
CA SER A 21 13.12 -21.53 -3.15
C SER A 21 11.85 -21.95 -3.87
N ALA A 22 11.94 -23.08 -4.56
CA ALA A 22 10.81 -23.73 -5.18
C ALA A 22 9.71 -23.78 -4.12
N ALA A 23 8.58 -23.12 -4.39
CA ALA A 23 7.36 -23.39 -3.67
C ALA A 23 7.16 -24.90 -3.76
N GLN A 24 7.43 -25.61 -2.66
CA GLN A 24 7.02 -26.99 -2.52
C GLN A 24 5.52 -27.06 -2.80
N ASN A 25 5.11 -28.20 -3.34
CA ASN A 25 3.80 -28.52 -3.91
C ASN A 25 2.63 -28.43 -2.89
N SER A 26 2.49 -27.30 -2.19
CA SER A 26 1.32 -26.94 -1.40
C SER A 26 0.22 -26.49 -2.37
N SER A 27 -1.03 -26.83 -2.06
CA SER A 27 -2.17 -26.34 -2.84
C SER A 27 -2.11 -24.81 -2.88
N THR A 28 -2.14 -24.23 -4.09
CA THR A 28 -2.13 -22.77 -4.27
C THR A 28 -3.30 -22.09 -3.54
N VAL A 29 -4.38 -22.82 -3.34
CA VAL A 29 -5.56 -22.43 -2.57
C VAL A 29 -5.82 -23.46 -1.47
N VAL A 30 -6.05 -23.01 -0.24
CA VAL A 30 -6.56 -23.84 0.85
C VAL A 30 -7.93 -23.32 1.28
N SER A 31 -8.94 -24.19 1.33
CA SER A 31 -10.29 -23.85 1.80
C SER A 31 -10.49 -24.30 3.24
N ILE A 32 -10.90 -23.37 4.10
CA ILE A 32 -11.28 -23.61 5.49
C ILE A 32 -12.81 -23.56 5.56
N PRO A 33 -13.47 -24.55 6.18
CA PRO A 33 -14.90 -24.50 6.43
C PRO A 33 -15.30 -23.21 7.14
N THR A 34 -16.32 -22.52 6.64
CA THR A 34 -16.80 -21.25 7.22
C THR A 34 -17.19 -21.44 8.69
N GLU A 35 -17.68 -22.63 9.06
CA GLU A 35 -18.01 -22.95 10.45
C GLU A 35 -16.83 -22.73 11.40
N TYR A 36 -15.58 -22.99 10.98
CA TYR A 36 -14.41 -22.83 11.85
C TYR A 36 -14.10 -21.37 12.22
N THR A 37 -14.76 -20.40 11.58
CA THR A 37 -14.67 -18.99 11.98
C THR A 37 -15.50 -18.64 13.22
N TYR A 38 -16.46 -19.49 13.60
CA TYR A 38 -17.33 -19.28 14.77
C TYR A 38 -17.58 -20.54 15.62
N LEU A 39 -17.17 -21.72 15.15
CA LEU A 39 -17.35 -23.02 15.77
C LEU A 39 -16.16 -23.93 15.41
N ILE A 40 -15.12 -23.88 16.25
CA ILE A 40 -13.90 -24.68 16.09
C ILE A 40 -13.81 -25.74 17.23
N PRO A 41 -13.17 -26.91 17.02
CA PRO A 41 -13.09 -27.95 18.05
C PRO A 41 -12.48 -27.48 19.37
N VAL A 42 -13.07 -27.92 20.48
CA VAL A 42 -12.64 -27.58 21.85
C VAL A 42 -11.77 -28.70 22.47
N PRO A 43 -10.84 -28.36 23.38
CA PRO A 43 -10.38 -27.00 23.69
C PRO A 43 -9.63 -26.35 22.53
N PHE A 44 -9.69 -25.03 22.44
CA PHE A 44 -8.90 -24.22 21.52
C PHE A 44 -8.35 -22.98 22.22
N GLU A 45 -7.25 -22.44 21.70
CA GLU A 45 -6.62 -21.20 22.15
C GLU A 45 -6.27 -20.35 20.93
N SER A 46 -6.27 -19.03 21.10
CA SER A 46 -5.80 -18.09 20.07
C SER A 46 -5.35 -16.78 20.72
N ASN A 47 -4.67 -15.92 19.96
CA ASN A 47 -4.14 -14.66 20.46
C ASN A 47 -4.57 -13.51 19.53
N PRO A 48 -5.36 -12.54 20.02
CA PRO A 48 -5.86 -11.43 19.20
C PRO A 48 -4.77 -10.48 18.68
N ALA A 49 -3.52 -10.61 19.14
CA ALA A 49 -2.38 -9.90 18.56
C ALA A 49 -1.94 -10.49 17.21
N PHE A 50 -2.44 -11.67 16.82
CA PHE A 50 -2.11 -12.34 15.56
C PHE A 50 -3.38 -12.69 14.78
N SER A 51 -3.20 -13.03 13.50
CA SER A 51 -4.31 -13.53 12.69
C SER A 51 -4.77 -14.93 13.13
N PHE A 52 -6.01 -15.28 12.81
CA PHE A 52 -6.61 -16.59 13.07
C PHE A 52 -5.68 -17.76 12.71
N LEU A 53 -5.05 -17.73 11.54
CA LEU A 53 -4.14 -18.79 11.06
C LEU A 53 -2.79 -18.83 11.79
N ASN A 54 -2.37 -17.73 12.40
CA ASN A 54 -1.04 -17.61 13.01
C ASN A 54 -1.00 -18.00 14.48
N SER A 55 -2.13 -17.97 15.18
CA SER A 55 -2.18 -18.24 16.63
C SER A 55 -3.16 -19.32 17.06
N THR A 56 -4.09 -19.74 16.20
CA THR A 56 -5.13 -20.67 16.64
C THR A 56 -4.61 -22.10 16.71
N THR A 57 -4.83 -22.74 17.84
CA THR A 57 -4.59 -24.18 18.05
C THR A 57 -5.82 -24.81 18.68
N THR A 58 -6.08 -26.07 18.31
CA THR A 58 -7.25 -26.83 18.76
C THR A 58 -6.83 -28.19 19.31
N SER A 59 -7.75 -28.92 19.93
CA SER A 59 -7.56 -30.33 20.31
C SER A 59 -7.61 -31.30 19.13
N ASP A 60 -8.06 -30.85 17.96
CA ASP A 60 -8.24 -31.65 16.76
C ASP A 60 -7.01 -31.50 15.84
N GLU A 61 -6.30 -32.61 15.62
CA GLU A 61 -5.08 -32.65 14.82
C GLU A 61 -5.33 -32.38 13.32
N GLU A 62 -6.49 -32.77 12.80
CA GLU A 62 -6.85 -32.54 11.40
C GLU A 62 -7.11 -31.05 11.16
N VAL A 63 -7.83 -30.40 12.08
CA VAL A 63 -8.05 -28.95 12.02
C VAL A 63 -6.73 -28.19 12.14
N ASN A 64 -5.86 -28.58 13.07
CA ASN A 64 -4.54 -27.95 13.20
C ASN A 64 -3.70 -28.11 11.92
N THR A 65 -3.73 -29.28 11.29
CA THR A 65 -3.02 -29.55 10.03
C THR A 65 -3.55 -28.67 8.90
N LEU A 66 -4.88 -28.51 8.79
CA LEU A 66 -5.51 -27.62 7.82
C LEU A 66 -5.08 -26.16 8.01
N LEU A 67 -5.11 -25.65 9.25
CA LEU A 67 -4.69 -24.27 9.54
C LEU A 67 -3.20 -24.04 9.23
N GLN A 68 -2.33 -25.02 9.51
CA GLN A 68 -0.91 -24.94 9.14
C GLN A 68 -0.70 -24.94 7.62
N SER A 69 -1.45 -25.75 6.87
CA SER A 69 -1.41 -25.70 5.40
C SER A 69 -1.87 -24.34 4.89
N ALA A 70 -2.98 -23.81 5.42
CA ALA A 70 -3.52 -22.51 5.03
C ALA A 70 -2.54 -21.36 5.28
N LYS A 71 -1.80 -21.41 6.39
CA LYS A 71 -0.78 -20.39 6.75
C LYS A 71 0.32 -20.22 5.69
N THR A 72 0.61 -21.26 4.90
CA THR A 72 1.66 -21.24 3.85
C THR A 72 1.08 -21.12 2.44
N ALA A 73 -0.24 -21.14 2.29
CA ALA A 73 -0.90 -21.01 1.01
C ALA A 73 -0.97 -19.54 0.57
N PRO A 74 -0.73 -19.23 -0.72
CA PRO A 74 -0.92 -17.88 -1.25
C PRO A 74 -2.37 -17.39 -1.15
N PHE A 75 -3.34 -18.30 -1.26
CA PHE A 75 -4.76 -17.99 -1.17
C PHE A 75 -5.42 -18.89 -0.12
N VAL A 76 -6.19 -18.27 0.79
CA VAL A 76 -6.99 -18.98 1.78
C VAL A 76 -8.45 -18.59 1.56
N SER A 77 -9.31 -19.59 1.38
CA SER A 77 -10.74 -19.39 1.22
C SER A 77 -11.49 -19.77 2.48
N TYR A 78 -12.46 -18.95 2.88
CA TYR A 78 -13.46 -19.31 3.89
C TYR A 78 -14.86 -19.47 3.29
N ASP A 79 -15.02 -19.20 1.98
CA ASP A 79 -16.29 -19.22 1.28
C ASP A 79 -16.11 -19.56 -0.21
N ASN A 80 -17.02 -20.32 -0.79
CA ASN A 80 -16.93 -20.71 -2.20
C ASN A 80 -17.04 -19.52 -3.17
N GLU A 81 -17.69 -18.43 -2.78
CA GLU A 81 -17.76 -17.19 -3.57
C GLU A 81 -16.36 -16.59 -3.79
N PHE A 82 -15.45 -16.69 -2.82
CA PHE A 82 -14.07 -16.23 -2.98
C PHE A 82 -13.32 -17.05 -4.04
N LEU A 83 -13.57 -18.36 -4.13
CA LEU A 83 -12.96 -19.21 -5.14
C LEU A 83 -13.35 -18.79 -6.56
N ALA A 84 -14.56 -18.26 -6.75
CA ALA A 84 -15.00 -17.72 -8.03
C ALA A 84 -14.25 -16.44 -8.44
N LEU A 85 -13.75 -15.65 -7.48
CA LEU A 85 -12.97 -14.43 -7.74
C LEU A 85 -11.53 -14.71 -8.21
N LEU A 86 -10.97 -15.84 -7.79
CA LEU A 86 -9.58 -16.23 -8.10
C LEU A 86 -9.38 -16.67 -9.56
N GLY A 87 -10.44 -17.11 -10.22
CA GLY A 87 -10.36 -17.77 -11.52
C GLY A 87 -9.83 -19.21 -11.43
N PRO A 88 -9.67 -19.90 -12.57
CA PRO A 88 -9.45 -21.35 -12.58
C PRO A 88 -8.05 -21.81 -12.15
N ASN A 89 -7.02 -20.96 -12.26
CA ASN A 89 -5.63 -21.32 -11.96
C ASN A 89 -4.92 -20.15 -11.24
N PRO A 90 -5.30 -19.82 -10.00
CA PRO A 90 -4.71 -18.68 -9.31
C PRO A 90 -3.25 -18.94 -8.93
N SER A 91 -2.42 -17.92 -9.12
CA SER A 91 -1.03 -17.91 -8.68
C SER A 91 -0.65 -16.52 -8.15
N ALA A 92 0.18 -16.50 -7.12
CA ALA A 92 0.84 -15.29 -6.65
C ALA A 92 2.30 -15.38 -7.09
N ASN A 93 2.74 -14.41 -7.89
CA ASN A 93 4.11 -14.36 -8.39
C ASN A 93 4.81 -13.14 -7.82
N LEU A 94 6.02 -13.34 -7.30
CA LEU A 94 6.88 -12.25 -6.89
C LEU A 94 7.29 -11.45 -8.14
N VAL A 95 6.92 -10.18 -8.17
CA VAL A 95 7.20 -9.30 -9.32
C VAL A 95 8.63 -8.77 -9.28
N GLU A 96 9.08 -8.34 -8.11
CA GLU A 96 10.41 -7.79 -7.91
C GLU A 96 10.86 -8.02 -6.47
N GLU A 97 12.16 -8.20 -6.26
CA GLU A 97 12.81 -8.25 -4.96
C GLU A 97 14.06 -7.37 -4.99
N ARG A 98 14.26 -6.57 -3.93
CA ARG A 98 15.41 -5.69 -3.77
C ARG A 98 16.00 -5.85 -2.38
N ALA A 99 17.29 -5.52 -2.25
CA ALA A 99 17.96 -5.49 -0.95
C ALA A 99 17.53 -4.32 -0.06
N LEU A 100 17.04 -3.22 -0.67
CA LEU A 100 16.50 -2.05 0.02
C LEU A 100 14.97 -2.07 -0.02
N ASN A 101 14.33 -1.43 0.95
CA ASN A 101 12.87 -1.35 0.99
C ASN A 101 12.35 -0.51 -0.17
N PHE A 102 11.25 -0.95 -0.77
CA PHE A 102 10.56 -0.27 -1.86
C PHE A 102 9.09 -0.70 -1.85
N ALA A 103 8.26 -0.04 -2.68
CA ALA A 103 6.83 -0.34 -2.79
C ALA A 103 6.11 -0.34 -1.43
N GLY A 104 6.20 0.80 -0.73
CA GLY A 104 5.63 0.96 0.60
C GLY A 104 4.11 1.21 0.58
N GLU A 105 3.64 2.07 -0.31
CA GLU A 105 2.24 2.52 -0.34
C GLU A 105 1.73 2.81 -1.77
N ALA A 106 0.48 3.29 -1.86
CA ALA A 106 -0.21 3.83 -3.05
C ALA A 106 -0.57 2.89 -4.20
N GLY A 107 0.19 1.83 -4.48
CA GLY A 107 -0.08 0.82 -5.53
C GLY A 107 -1.12 1.16 -6.61
N VAL A 108 -0.92 2.25 -7.37
CA VAL A 108 -1.91 2.81 -8.29
C VAL A 108 -1.76 2.18 -9.68
N TRP A 109 -2.79 1.46 -10.14
CA TRP A 109 -2.78 0.85 -11.46
C TRP A 109 -3.33 1.78 -12.54
N LEU A 110 -2.52 2.06 -13.56
CA LEU A 110 -2.89 2.82 -14.76
C LEU A 110 -2.99 1.83 -15.92
N LYS A 111 -4.21 1.29 -16.12
CA LYS A 111 -4.47 0.23 -17.10
C LYS A 111 -4.07 0.63 -18.51
N GLU A 112 -4.38 1.85 -18.92
CA GLU A 112 -4.14 2.38 -20.27
C GLU A 112 -2.65 2.56 -20.59
N ARG A 113 -1.79 2.54 -19.57
CA ARG A 113 -0.33 2.62 -19.72
C ARG A 113 0.38 1.31 -19.40
N SER A 114 -0.34 0.30 -18.91
CA SER A 114 0.25 -0.91 -18.34
C SER A 114 1.29 -0.60 -17.25
N GLU A 115 0.95 0.32 -16.33
CA GLU A 115 1.86 0.76 -15.28
C GLU A 115 1.26 0.61 -13.89
N VAL A 116 2.12 0.39 -12.90
CA VAL A 116 1.80 0.52 -11.48
C VAL A 116 2.69 1.57 -10.86
N TRP A 117 2.09 2.60 -10.28
CA TRP A 117 2.79 3.67 -9.59
C TRP A 117 2.71 3.44 -8.09
N TYR A 118 3.82 3.54 -7.38
CA TYR A 118 3.87 3.31 -5.94
C TYR A 118 4.85 4.25 -5.28
N THR A 119 4.69 4.47 -3.98
CA THR A 119 5.60 5.30 -3.19
C THR A 119 6.60 4.41 -2.46
N THR A 120 7.79 4.95 -2.20
CA THR A 120 8.84 4.25 -1.47
C THR A 120 8.57 4.18 0.04
N TRP A 121 9.33 3.34 0.74
CA TRP A 121 9.10 3.03 2.15
C TRP A 121 9.37 4.24 3.06
N ILE A 122 8.37 4.66 3.81
CA ILE A 122 8.40 5.85 4.67
C ILE A 122 9.53 5.85 5.71
N ASN A 123 9.98 4.67 6.17
CA ASN A 123 11.02 4.58 7.20
C ASN A 123 12.45 4.78 6.65
N ASP A 124 12.63 4.83 5.33
CA ASP A 124 13.94 5.03 4.70
C ASP A 124 14.25 6.52 4.46
N GLY A 125 13.30 7.43 4.71
CA GLY A 125 13.46 8.87 4.57
C GLY A 125 12.27 9.54 3.90
N ALA A 126 12.51 10.70 3.28
CA ALA A 126 11.50 11.33 2.44
C ALA A 126 11.21 10.43 1.24
N THR A 127 9.95 10.13 1.02
CA THR A 127 9.52 9.21 -0.04
C THR A 127 9.54 9.87 -1.42
N HIS A 128 9.44 9.03 -2.45
CA HIS A 128 9.25 9.43 -3.84
C HIS A 128 8.37 8.40 -4.56
N VAL A 129 7.90 8.74 -5.76
CA VAL A 129 7.09 7.83 -6.57
C VAL A 129 7.97 7.11 -7.58
N GLU A 130 7.81 5.79 -7.64
CA GLU A 130 8.36 4.93 -8.67
C GLU A 130 7.23 4.36 -9.55
N ILE A 131 7.57 4.04 -10.78
CA ILE A 131 6.66 3.50 -11.79
C ILE A 131 7.24 2.19 -12.28
N LEU A 132 6.51 1.10 -12.04
CA LEU A 132 6.73 -0.19 -12.68
C LEU A 132 5.98 -0.22 -14.02
N ASP A 133 6.72 -0.38 -15.11
CA ASP A 133 6.16 -0.75 -16.41
C ASP A 133 5.93 -2.27 -16.45
N LEU A 134 4.67 -2.69 -16.60
CA LEU A 134 4.28 -4.10 -16.58
C LEU A 134 4.62 -4.83 -17.88
N ALA A 135 4.89 -4.11 -18.98
CA ALA A 135 5.24 -4.71 -20.26
C ALA A 135 6.74 -5.02 -20.33
N SER A 136 7.58 -4.12 -19.81
CA SER A 136 9.05 -4.32 -19.79
C SER A 136 9.59 -4.86 -18.47
N SER A 137 8.77 -4.88 -17.41
CA SER A 137 9.19 -5.18 -16.03
C SER A 137 10.33 -4.28 -15.55
N THR A 138 10.33 -3.02 -15.96
CA THR A 138 11.35 -2.04 -15.57
C THR A 138 10.74 -0.95 -14.70
N THR A 139 11.49 -0.56 -13.67
CA THR A 139 11.12 0.52 -12.76
C THR A 139 11.85 1.82 -13.10
N ARG A 140 11.16 2.96 -12.96
CA ARG A 140 11.73 4.30 -13.08
C ARG A 140 11.14 5.27 -12.05
N ASN A 141 11.85 6.34 -11.74
CA ASN A 141 11.32 7.42 -10.92
C ASN A 141 10.31 8.27 -11.70
N LEU A 142 9.23 8.68 -11.04
CA LEU A 142 8.32 9.69 -11.57
C LEU A 142 9.05 11.04 -11.66
N THR A 143 8.88 11.74 -12.77
CA THR A 143 9.32 13.13 -12.94
C THR A 143 8.09 14.01 -13.15
N THR A 144 8.01 15.12 -12.41
CA THR A 144 6.87 16.04 -12.42
C THR A 144 7.29 17.49 -12.62
N SER A 145 6.36 18.34 -13.09
CA SER A 145 6.60 19.78 -13.30
C SER A 145 6.87 20.55 -12.02
N ILE A 146 6.34 20.08 -10.88
CA ILE A 146 6.70 20.50 -9.53
C ILE A 146 7.03 19.24 -8.70
N PRO A 147 8.01 19.29 -7.79
CA PRO A 147 8.31 18.14 -6.92
C PRO A 147 7.09 17.74 -6.08
N LEU A 148 6.88 16.43 -5.91
CA LEU A 148 5.93 15.91 -4.93
C LEU A 148 6.65 15.82 -3.58
N GLU A 149 6.15 16.56 -2.58
CA GLU A 149 6.71 16.55 -1.24
C GLU A 149 6.30 15.27 -0.51
N ASN A 150 7.23 14.38 -0.22
CA ASN A 150 7.03 13.20 0.66
C ASN A 150 5.70 12.43 0.37
N PRO A 151 5.48 11.96 -0.87
CA PRO A 151 4.25 11.32 -1.29
C PRO A 151 4.00 9.98 -0.58
N ASN A 152 2.75 9.65 -0.23
CA ASN A 152 2.43 8.43 0.50
C ASN A 152 1.37 7.57 -0.20
N GLY A 153 0.10 7.76 0.06
CA GLY A 153 -1.00 7.10 -0.62
C GLY A 153 -1.30 7.71 -1.99
N GLY A 154 -2.08 6.99 -2.80
CA GLY A 154 -2.37 7.39 -4.17
C GLY A 154 -3.66 6.81 -4.73
N CYS A 155 -4.25 7.51 -5.70
CA CYS A 155 -5.46 7.07 -6.39
C CYS A 155 -5.52 7.62 -7.81
N TYR A 156 -5.86 6.76 -8.77
CA TYR A 156 -6.17 7.18 -10.13
C TYR A 156 -7.64 7.58 -10.25
N HIS A 157 -7.91 8.76 -10.80
CA HIS A 157 -9.28 9.22 -11.06
C HIS A 157 -9.32 10.16 -12.27
N GLN A 158 -10.20 9.86 -13.23
CA GLN A 158 -10.48 10.70 -14.40
C GLN A 158 -9.22 11.19 -15.16
N GLY A 159 -8.27 10.29 -15.40
CA GLY A 159 -7.06 10.60 -16.18
C GLY A 159 -5.92 11.22 -15.38
N LEU A 160 -6.10 11.47 -14.08
CA LEU A 160 -5.07 12.00 -13.19
C LEU A 160 -4.75 10.99 -12.08
N VAL A 161 -3.50 11.03 -11.62
CA VAL A 161 -3.10 10.34 -10.38
C VAL A 161 -3.03 11.37 -9.26
N TYR A 162 -3.72 11.10 -8.16
CA TYR A 162 -3.67 11.92 -6.96
C TYR A 162 -2.73 11.27 -5.96
N PHE A 163 -1.78 12.02 -5.43
CA PHE A 163 -0.89 11.58 -4.36
C PHE A 163 -1.14 12.40 -3.11
N THR A 164 -1.22 11.74 -1.96
CA THR A 164 -1.13 12.41 -0.67
C THR A 164 0.31 12.78 -0.39
N SER A 165 0.52 13.66 0.59
CA SER A 165 1.82 14.17 1.00
C SER A 165 1.86 14.26 2.50
N LEU A 166 2.91 13.68 3.07
CA LEU A 166 3.18 13.67 4.49
C LEU A 166 3.90 14.96 4.89
N ARG A 167 3.40 15.64 5.91
CA ARG A 167 4.07 16.79 6.48
C ARG A 167 5.45 16.43 7.04
N ASP A 168 6.41 17.30 6.79
CA ASP A 168 7.72 17.28 7.39
C ASP A 168 8.24 18.71 7.57
N ASP A 169 8.10 19.24 8.78
CA ASP A 169 8.53 20.60 9.08
C ASP A 169 10.06 20.77 9.02
N THR A 170 10.85 19.71 9.18
CA THR A 170 12.32 19.79 9.07
C THR A 170 12.77 20.06 7.63
N ARG A 171 11.93 19.66 6.66
CA ARG A 171 12.12 19.90 5.23
C ARG A 171 11.21 21.00 4.68
N ASN A 172 10.44 21.67 5.55
CA ASN A 172 9.43 22.66 5.20
C ASN A 172 8.32 22.13 4.26
N PHE A 173 8.02 20.83 4.35
CA PHE A 173 6.92 20.21 3.62
C PHE A 173 5.63 20.35 4.42
N SER A 174 4.60 20.94 3.81
CA SER A 174 3.37 21.27 4.54
C SER A 174 2.35 20.12 4.59
N GLY A 175 2.60 19.04 3.86
CA GLY A 175 1.62 17.99 3.60
C GLY A 175 0.51 18.46 2.67
N GLY A 176 -0.28 17.53 2.15
CA GLY A 176 -1.33 17.89 1.21
C GLY A 176 -1.70 16.82 0.19
N VAL A 177 -2.35 17.25 -0.88
CA VAL A 177 -2.69 16.41 -2.02
C VAL A 177 -2.22 17.08 -3.28
N TYR A 178 -1.57 16.30 -4.14
CA TYR A 178 -1.13 16.68 -5.47
C TYR A 178 -1.91 15.88 -6.51
N SER A 179 -2.24 16.48 -7.64
CA SER A 179 -2.64 15.74 -8.85
C SER A 179 -1.48 15.72 -9.83
N VAL A 180 -1.32 14.62 -10.56
CA VAL A 180 -0.32 14.43 -11.62
C VAL A 180 -1.03 13.95 -12.87
N ASP A 181 -0.78 14.61 -14.00
CA ASP A 181 -1.15 14.07 -15.32
C ASP A 181 -0.09 13.03 -15.73
N PRO A 182 -0.46 11.74 -15.88
CA PRO A 182 0.50 10.69 -16.20
C PRO A 182 1.08 10.80 -17.61
N SER A 183 0.43 11.54 -18.52
CA SER A 183 0.89 11.73 -19.90
C SER A 183 1.96 12.81 -20.03
N THR A 184 1.90 13.85 -19.21
CA THR A 184 2.78 15.03 -19.31
C THR A 184 3.72 15.19 -18.11
N GLY A 185 3.41 14.58 -16.97
CA GLY A 185 4.05 14.85 -15.69
C GLY A 185 3.64 16.20 -15.07
N GLU A 186 2.65 16.90 -15.63
CA GLU A 186 2.15 18.15 -15.02
C GLU A 186 1.55 17.85 -13.64
N ALA A 187 2.13 18.44 -12.60
CA ALA A 187 1.68 18.31 -11.23
C ALA A 187 1.06 19.61 -10.70
N LYS A 188 0.03 19.49 -9.86
CA LYS A 188 -0.69 20.62 -9.22
C LYS A 188 -0.99 20.31 -7.77
N VAL A 189 -0.85 21.32 -6.92
CA VAL A 189 -1.33 21.27 -5.53
C VAL A 189 -2.85 21.38 -5.54
N ILE A 190 -3.54 20.41 -4.94
CA ILE A 190 -5.00 20.38 -4.79
C ILE A 190 -5.41 20.84 -3.41
N LEU A 191 -4.73 20.35 -2.37
CA LEU A 191 -4.95 20.73 -0.97
C LEU A 191 -3.60 20.95 -0.30
N ASN A 192 -3.46 22.02 0.46
CA ASN A 192 -2.28 22.27 1.31
C ASN A 192 -2.62 22.86 2.69
N SER A 193 -3.88 23.20 2.94
CA SER A 193 -4.32 23.77 4.21
C SER A 193 -5.83 23.62 4.43
N TYR A 194 -6.25 23.76 5.69
CA TYR A 194 -7.64 23.95 6.09
C TYR A 194 -7.75 25.05 7.14
N MET A 195 -8.41 26.16 6.80
CA MET A 195 -8.54 27.34 7.67
C MET A 195 -7.20 27.85 8.26
N GLY A 196 -6.13 27.77 7.45
CA GLY A 196 -4.77 28.19 7.86
C GLY A 196 -3.97 27.13 8.64
N LEU A 197 -4.57 25.98 8.95
CA LEU A 197 -3.85 24.84 9.52
C LEU A 197 -3.18 24.04 8.40
N LYS A 198 -1.95 23.58 8.66
CA LYS A 198 -1.28 22.58 7.81
C LYS A 198 -1.97 21.23 8.00
N PHE A 199 -1.90 20.35 7.00
CA PHE A 199 -2.20 18.95 7.25
C PHE A 199 -1.12 18.34 8.14
N ASP A 200 -1.46 17.34 8.95
CA ASP A 200 -0.43 16.48 9.55
C ASP A 200 0.05 15.49 8.48
N ALA A 201 -0.12 14.19 8.67
CA ALA A 201 0.22 13.20 7.66
C ALA A 201 -1.05 12.80 6.91
N ILE A 202 -1.24 13.29 5.67
CA ILE A 202 -2.28 12.71 4.82
C ILE A 202 -1.77 11.37 4.33
N ASP A 203 -2.47 10.31 4.68
CA ASP A 203 -2.05 8.93 4.46
C ASP A 203 -2.54 8.44 3.11
N ASP A 204 -3.84 8.20 2.98
CA ASP A 204 -4.47 7.72 1.76
C ASP A 204 -5.48 8.69 1.18
N VAL A 205 -5.70 8.53 -0.13
CA VAL A 205 -6.68 9.27 -0.91
C VAL A 205 -7.53 8.30 -1.72
N ALA A 206 -8.82 8.59 -1.82
CA ALA A 206 -9.71 7.88 -2.72
C ALA A 206 -10.70 8.83 -3.38
N TRP A 207 -11.02 8.54 -4.63
CA TRP A 207 -12.13 9.18 -5.31
C TRP A 207 -13.31 8.22 -5.45
N VAL A 208 -14.50 8.79 -5.38
CA VAL A 208 -15.75 8.12 -5.75
C VAL A 208 -16.61 9.07 -6.57
N THR A 209 -17.27 8.54 -7.58
CA THR A 209 -18.28 9.27 -8.35
C THR A 209 -19.63 8.67 -8.03
N GLN A 210 -20.53 9.50 -7.51
CA GLN A 210 -21.87 9.07 -7.15
C GLN A 210 -22.68 8.74 -8.41
N PRO A 211 -23.26 7.53 -8.51
CA PRO A 211 -24.16 7.15 -9.58
C PRO A 211 -25.35 8.10 -9.70
N GLY A 212 -25.76 8.39 -10.93
CA GLY A 212 -26.93 9.23 -11.21
C GLY A 212 -26.74 10.74 -11.07
N THR A 213 -25.70 11.21 -10.36
CA THR A 213 -25.41 12.65 -10.23
C THR A 213 -24.14 13.08 -10.97
N ASN A 214 -23.26 12.13 -11.31
CA ASN A 214 -21.92 12.40 -11.84
C ASN A 214 -21.07 13.33 -10.96
N ARG A 215 -21.41 13.45 -9.67
CA ARG A 215 -20.61 14.22 -8.72
C ARG A 215 -19.50 13.34 -8.15
N SER A 216 -18.26 13.80 -8.29
CA SER A 216 -17.09 13.13 -7.70
C SER A 216 -16.66 13.82 -6.42
N PHE A 217 -16.29 13.03 -5.42
CA PHE A 217 -15.75 13.49 -4.16
C PHE A 217 -14.41 12.82 -3.89
N MET A 218 -13.46 13.60 -3.37
CA MET A 218 -12.18 13.10 -2.90
C MET A 218 -12.26 12.89 -1.39
N TYR A 219 -11.83 11.73 -0.93
CA TYR A 219 -11.71 11.41 0.48
C TYR A 219 -10.23 11.26 0.81
N ILE A 220 -9.82 11.81 1.96
CA ILE A 220 -8.47 11.69 2.46
C ILE A 220 -8.48 11.25 3.92
N THR A 221 -7.51 10.43 4.30
CA THR A 221 -7.25 10.08 5.69
C THR A 221 -6.08 10.89 6.21
N VAL A 222 -6.22 11.42 7.42
CA VAL A 222 -5.16 12.15 8.12
C VAL A 222 -4.77 11.33 9.34
N LEU A 223 -3.53 10.86 9.38
CA LEU A 223 -2.95 10.15 10.52
C LEU A 223 -2.69 11.09 11.69
N PRO A 224 -2.67 10.58 12.94
CA PRO A 224 -2.10 11.30 14.06
C PRO A 224 -0.64 11.67 13.79
N SER A 225 -0.25 12.88 14.18
CA SER A 225 1.18 13.20 14.25
C SER A 225 1.91 12.25 15.20
N THR A 226 3.00 11.66 14.73
CA THR A 226 3.87 10.76 15.51
C THR A 226 4.90 11.52 16.36
N VAL A 227 5.00 12.84 16.20
CA VAL A 227 5.97 13.70 16.89
C VAL A 227 5.22 14.72 17.77
N GLY A 228 5.67 14.87 19.01
CA GLY A 228 4.99 15.58 20.10
C GLY A 228 4.26 16.87 19.70
N THR A 229 3.01 16.98 20.15
CA THR A 229 2.11 18.16 20.10
C THR A 229 2.39 19.13 18.96
N VAL A 230 2.09 18.74 17.74
CA VAL A 230 1.97 19.68 16.63
C VAL A 230 0.72 20.53 16.89
N THR A 231 0.91 21.77 17.33
CA THR A 231 -0.19 22.67 17.76
C THR A 231 -0.91 23.37 16.60
N ASN A 232 -0.40 23.23 15.37
CA ASN A 232 -0.90 23.90 14.16
C ASN A 232 -1.28 22.91 13.03
N GLY A 233 -1.46 21.63 13.38
CA GLY A 233 -1.88 20.58 12.47
C GLY A 233 -3.40 20.42 12.41
N LEU A 234 -3.90 20.02 11.24
CA LEU A 234 -5.27 19.58 11.07
C LEU A 234 -5.48 18.28 11.84
N ALA A 235 -6.60 18.18 12.56
CA ALA A 235 -6.92 16.97 13.30
C ALA A 235 -7.00 15.73 12.39
N GLN A 236 -6.52 14.61 12.92
CA GLN A 236 -6.70 13.29 12.33
C GLN A 236 -8.18 13.00 12.00
N GLY A 237 -8.40 12.10 11.06
CA GLY A 237 -9.73 11.61 10.72
C GLY A 237 -9.93 11.44 9.22
N LEU A 238 -11.18 11.18 8.84
CA LEU A 238 -11.59 11.09 7.45
C LEU A 238 -12.18 12.43 6.99
N TRP A 239 -11.63 12.97 5.92
CA TRP A 239 -12.08 14.23 5.34
C TRP A 239 -12.56 14.03 3.91
N ARG A 240 -13.50 14.87 3.47
CA ARG A 240 -14.02 14.89 2.11
C ARG A 240 -13.86 16.26 1.49
N PHE A 241 -13.28 16.30 0.30
CA PHE A 241 -13.22 17.45 -0.57
C PHE A 241 -14.22 17.32 -1.72
N ASP A 242 -15.05 18.35 -1.87
CA ASP A 242 -15.93 18.55 -3.02
C ASP A 242 -15.25 19.53 -3.99
N PRO A 243 -14.83 19.09 -5.20
CA PRO A 243 -14.16 19.95 -6.16
C PRO A 243 -15.08 21.01 -6.79
N ILE A 244 -16.41 20.82 -6.79
CA ILE A 244 -17.37 21.76 -7.36
C ILE A 244 -17.63 22.89 -6.38
N SER A 245 -18.00 22.56 -5.14
CA SER A 245 -18.26 23.57 -4.11
C SER A 245 -17.00 24.10 -3.44
N LYS A 246 -15.85 23.44 -3.68
CA LYS A 246 -14.55 23.74 -3.07
C LYS A 246 -14.58 23.68 -1.54
N ILE A 247 -15.30 22.68 -1.01
CA ILE A 247 -15.46 22.48 0.43
C ILE A 247 -14.65 21.25 0.83
N LEU A 248 -13.73 21.43 1.77
CA LEU A 248 -13.12 20.36 2.54
C LEU A 248 -13.83 20.29 3.90
N ALA A 249 -14.29 19.12 4.32
CA ALA A 249 -15.00 18.94 5.59
C ALA A 249 -14.68 17.59 6.23
N PRO A 250 -14.70 17.48 7.57
CA PRO A 250 -14.58 16.20 8.25
C PRO A 250 -15.85 15.38 8.01
N VAL A 251 -15.68 14.07 7.78
CA VAL A 251 -16.76 13.10 7.60
C VAL A 251 -16.87 12.18 8.81
N ILE A 252 -15.72 11.68 9.29
CA ILE A 252 -15.64 10.88 10.52
C ILE A 252 -14.66 11.57 11.45
N SER A 253 -15.10 11.78 12.69
CA SER A 253 -14.33 12.52 13.69
C SER A 253 -13.15 11.69 14.22
N ARG A 254 -12.12 12.37 14.70
CA ARG A 254 -10.99 11.73 15.40
C ARG A 254 -11.38 10.85 16.59
N ALA A 255 -12.55 11.09 17.19
CA ALA A 255 -13.02 10.34 18.35
C ALA A 255 -13.53 8.95 17.94
N ASP A 256 -14.03 8.84 16.72
CA ASP A 256 -14.62 7.61 16.16
C ASP A 256 -13.61 6.86 15.27
N PHE A 257 -12.57 7.55 14.79
CA PHE A 257 -11.56 7.01 13.88
C PHE A 257 -10.14 7.38 14.33
N PRO A 258 -9.57 6.62 15.29
CA PRO A 258 -8.36 7.00 15.99
C PRO A 258 -7.07 6.84 15.17
N VAL A 259 -7.05 5.92 14.20
CA VAL A 259 -5.94 5.71 13.26
C VAL A 259 -6.54 5.52 11.87
N ALA A 260 -6.51 6.59 11.08
CA ALA A 260 -7.08 6.63 9.75
C ALA A 260 -6.01 6.30 8.70
N ASN A 261 -6.10 5.13 8.07
CA ASN A 261 -5.17 4.65 7.04
C ASN A 261 -5.92 4.45 5.72
N GLY A 262 -6.02 3.21 5.20
CA GLY A 262 -6.78 2.88 3.99
C GLY A 262 -8.19 3.47 3.92
N VAL A 263 -8.54 4.06 2.78
CA VAL A 263 -9.90 4.56 2.49
C VAL A 263 -10.42 4.07 1.16
N ARG A 264 -11.66 3.54 1.17
CA ARG A 264 -12.40 3.21 -0.05
C ARG A 264 -13.89 3.50 0.14
N PRO A 265 -14.39 4.64 -0.36
CA PRO A 265 -15.82 4.92 -0.33
C PRO A 265 -16.57 3.96 -1.25
N SER A 266 -17.73 3.51 -0.81
CA SER A 266 -18.65 2.78 -1.68
C SER A 266 -19.28 3.71 -2.71
N VAL A 267 -19.73 3.15 -3.83
CA VAL A 267 -20.39 3.90 -4.91
C VAL A 267 -21.85 4.24 -4.57
N ASP A 268 -22.50 3.56 -3.63
CA ASP A 268 -23.89 3.77 -3.26
C ASP A 268 -24.11 4.94 -2.26
#